data_AF-A0A1G1ACG0-F1
#
_entry.id   AF-A0A1G1ACG0-F1
#
_cell.length_a   1.000
_cell.length_b   1.000
_cell.length_c   1.000
_cell.angle_alpha   90.00
_cell.angle_beta   90.00
_cell.angle_gamma   90.00
#
_symmetry.space_group_name_H-M   'P 1'
#
loop_
_entity.id
_entity.type
_entity.pdbx_description
1 polymer ?
#
loop_
_entity_poly.entity_id
_entity_poly.type
_entity_poly.pdbx_seq_one_letter_code
_entity_poly.pdbx_strand_id
1 'polypeptide(L)'
;MNLLYNFEEAYLHIKGMPCEWQLHLKPKPYSLSRMRGKGWKPESPDFRIIPNSNDKLDPAVETFLSDIPDNFKAIIAPFPSHQWMLLRLLYEGKACVELAQANPILVYCIANNAEFRTKPEDRITIMAKLCLKKQKELLEWLGFPCTPATVRLLQKILPEAVNPSILRMFRTAIKTTEFSKTLGHMNHINAGVMALITNKNIADFITPKLLLEISEHQEERINSPESDLLFETCSMFETIRAQHRIKKPIFESIAGIQAIHDEILPQYNEAITLPVIPRRKRSKGEKVKHPSQFENIPMPETDDIIPIRSPREFYREGQNMHHCVTTYLNEVQNGRMYIYRVLKPERATLALRPKVNGSWRISQIRGVCNKEVEEPTLQVVKEWLNNVNRERRKEQHGDNQQ
;
A
#
# COMPACT_ATOMS: atom_id res chain seq x y z
N MET A 1 5.25 -15.11 1.53
CA MET A 1 6.60 -15.36 0.96
C MET A 1 7.26 -16.26 1.98
N ASN A 2 7.55 -17.53 1.66
CA ASN A 2 8.18 -18.42 2.65
C ASN A 2 9.65 -18.00 2.73
N LEU A 3 9.92 -17.01 3.58
CA LEU A 3 11.26 -16.63 3.95
C LEU A 3 11.78 -17.73 4.88
N LEU A 4 13.00 -18.18 4.62
CA LEU A 4 13.70 -19.08 5.54
C LEU A 4 14.66 -18.23 6.35
N TYR A 5 14.55 -18.35 7.67
CA TYR A 5 15.38 -17.64 8.62
C TYR A 5 16.39 -18.60 9.23
N ASN A 6 17.60 -18.10 9.46
CA ASN A 6 18.61 -18.82 10.23
C ASN A 6 19.43 -17.81 11.02
N PHE A 7 19.83 -18.15 12.24
CA PHE A 7 20.68 -17.30 13.06
C PHE A 7 21.98 -18.04 13.37
N GLU A 8 23.05 -17.66 12.69
CA GLU A 8 24.37 -18.30 12.77
C GLU A 8 25.45 -17.22 12.83
N GLU A 9 26.50 -17.45 13.63
CA GLU A 9 27.65 -16.54 13.74
C GLU A 9 27.26 -15.07 14.02
N ALA A 10 26.19 -14.85 14.78
CA ALA A 10 25.59 -13.55 15.09
C ALA A 10 24.91 -12.82 13.90
N TYR A 11 24.72 -13.49 12.78
CA TYR A 11 23.95 -13.00 11.64
C TYR A 11 22.55 -13.60 11.62
N LEU A 12 21.55 -12.75 11.37
CA LEU A 12 20.26 -13.21 10.86
C LEU A 12 20.35 -13.34 9.33
N HIS A 13 20.33 -14.58 8.86
CA HIS A 13 20.23 -14.92 7.45
C HIS A 13 18.77 -15.01 7.05
N ILE A 14 18.40 -14.29 5.97
CA ILE A 14 17.05 -14.29 5.43
C ILE A 14 17.14 -14.72 3.97
N LYS A 15 16.65 -15.91 3.66
CA LYS A 15 16.62 -16.42 2.28
C LYS A 15 15.25 -16.15 1.67
N GLY A 16 15.21 -15.20 0.73
CA GLY A 16 14.09 -14.97 -0.16
C GLY A 16 14.46 -15.28 -1.62
N MET A 17 13.49 -15.60 -2.48
CA MET A 17 13.73 -15.61 -3.92
C MET A 17 13.34 -14.25 -4.52
N PRO A 18 14.24 -13.56 -5.26
CA PRO A 18 15.57 -13.98 -5.73
C PRO A 18 16.76 -13.50 -4.88
N CYS A 19 16.52 -12.83 -3.76
CA CYS A 19 17.55 -12.17 -2.94
C CYS A 19 17.69 -12.78 -1.54
N GLU A 20 18.93 -12.99 -1.13
CA GLU A 20 19.29 -13.36 0.24
C GLU A 20 19.84 -12.14 1.00
N TRP A 21 19.63 -12.13 2.32
CA TRP A 21 20.09 -11.07 3.20
C TRP A 21 20.84 -11.64 4.40
N GLN A 22 21.80 -10.87 4.89
CA GLN A 22 22.49 -11.07 6.16
C GLN A 22 22.39 -9.79 6.97
N LEU A 23 21.83 -9.87 8.16
CA LEU A 23 21.71 -8.75 9.09
C LEU A 23 22.55 -9.03 10.33
N HIS A 24 23.32 -8.05 10.78
CA HIS A 24 24.14 -8.16 11.97
C HIS A 24 24.03 -6.88 12.79
N LEU A 25 24.01 -6.98 14.12
CA LEU A 25 23.75 -5.83 15.01
C LEU A 25 25.02 -5.27 15.68
N LYS A 26 25.98 -6.12 16.04
CA LYS A 26 27.15 -5.74 16.85
C LYS A 26 28.42 -5.63 16.00
N PRO A 27 29.51 -4.97 16.44
CA PRO A 27 29.48 -3.84 17.35
C PRO A 27 28.64 -2.66 16.81
N LYS A 28 28.31 -2.63 15.51
CA LYS A 28 27.39 -1.67 14.89
C LYS A 28 26.51 -2.36 13.83
N PRO A 29 25.26 -1.95 13.62
CA PRO A 29 24.40 -2.66 12.70
C PRO A 29 24.83 -2.47 11.24
N TYR A 30 24.93 -3.59 10.50
CA TYR A 30 25.23 -3.63 9.07
C TYR A 30 24.51 -4.80 8.39
N SER A 31 24.23 -4.61 7.10
CA SER A 31 23.49 -5.57 6.31
C SER A 31 24.16 -5.80 4.96
N LEU A 32 24.05 -7.04 4.49
CA LEU A 32 24.47 -7.45 3.17
C LEU A 32 23.28 -8.07 2.45
N SER A 33 23.26 -7.92 1.13
CA SER A 33 22.37 -8.67 0.26
C SER A 33 23.17 -9.36 -0.84
N ARG A 34 22.59 -10.42 -1.41
CA ARG A 34 23.05 -10.97 -2.68
C ARG A 34 21.89 -11.45 -3.51
N MET A 35 22.00 -11.26 -4.82
CA MET A 35 21.17 -12.01 -5.77
C MET A 35 21.80 -13.39 -5.99
N ARG A 36 20.99 -14.41 -6.29
CA ARG A 36 21.49 -15.75 -6.59
C ARG A 36 22.57 -15.70 -7.69
N GLY A 37 23.73 -16.30 -7.43
CA GLY A 37 24.88 -16.29 -8.36
C GLY A 37 25.71 -15.00 -8.37
N LYS A 38 25.41 -14.02 -7.50
CA LYS A 38 26.21 -12.80 -7.31
C LYS A 38 26.84 -12.76 -5.92
N GLY A 39 27.90 -11.96 -5.79
CA GLY A 39 28.56 -11.71 -4.51
C GLY A 39 27.69 -10.90 -3.54
N TRP A 40 28.06 -10.94 -2.25
CA TRP A 40 27.47 -10.10 -1.21
C TRP A 40 27.86 -8.64 -1.41
N LYS A 41 26.89 -7.74 -1.24
CA LYS A 41 27.11 -6.29 -1.28
C LYS A 41 26.38 -5.61 -0.12
N PRO A 42 26.89 -4.48 0.39
CA PRO A 42 26.14 -3.65 1.34
C PRO A 42 24.82 -3.18 0.72
N GLU A 43 23.71 -3.47 1.39
CA GLU A 43 22.39 -3.02 0.97
C GLU A 43 21.48 -2.93 2.19
N SER A 44 20.68 -1.87 2.26
CA SER A 44 19.71 -1.68 3.33
C SER A 44 18.37 -2.28 2.93
N PRO A 45 17.82 -3.24 3.70
CA PRO A 45 16.52 -3.79 3.39
C PRO A 45 15.42 -2.75 3.54
N ASP A 46 14.49 -2.77 2.59
CA ASP A 46 13.28 -1.95 2.55
C ASP A 46 12.10 -2.63 3.26
N PHE A 47 12.19 -3.93 3.54
CA PHE A 47 11.17 -4.69 4.26
C PHE A 47 11.15 -4.37 5.75
N ARG A 48 10.07 -4.80 6.39
CA ARG A 48 9.83 -4.65 7.83
C ARG A 48 10.67 -5.66 8.63
N ILE A 49 11.40 -5.16 9.62
CA ILE A 49 12.36 -5.94 10.43
C ILE A 49 11.76 -6.26 11.79
N ILE A 50 11.10 -5.28 12.41
CA ILE A 50 10.34 -5.46 13.63
C ILE A 50 8.90 -5.79 13.23
N PRO A 51 8.49 -7.06 13.42
CA PRO A 51 7.18 -7.57 13.03
C PRO A 51 6.06 -6.94 13.88
N ASN A 52 4.80 -7.17 13.50
CA ASN A 52 3.68 -6.77 14.34
C ASN A 52 3.61 -7.66 15.59
N SER A 53 3.01 -7.15 16.67
CA SER A 53 2.88 -7.86 17.95
C SER A 53 2.18 -9.21 17.87
N ASN A 54 1.37 -9.44 16.83
CA ASN A 54 0.55 -10.64 16.66
C ASN A 54 1.19 -11.66 15.70
N ASP A 55 2.35 -11.35 15.11
CA ASP A 55 3.01 -12.24 14.16
C ASP A 55 3.71 -13.38 14.91
N LYS A 56 3.43 -14.64 14.53
CA LYS A 56 4.22 -15.77 14.99
C LYS A 56 5.62 -15.70 14.38
N LEU A 57 6.64 -15.60 15.22
CA LEU A 57 8.01 -15.39 14.78
C LEU A 57 8.77 -16.71 14.65
N ASP A 58 9.72 -16.71 13.72
CA ASP A 58 10.74 -17.75 13.64
C ASP A 58 11.73 -17.56 14.81
N PRO A 59 12.15 -18.62 15.52
CA PRO A 59 13.11 -18.52 16.63
C PRO A 59 14.41 -17.77 16.28
N ALA A 60 14.88 -17.86 15.03
CA ALA A 60 16.04 -17.12 14.56
C ALA A 60 15.78 -15.60 14.56
N VAL A 61 14.56 -15.19 14.19
CA VAL A 61 14.14 -13.79 14.22
C VAL A 61 13.97 -13.32 15.66
N GLU A 62 13.38 -14.12 16.54
CA GLU A 62 13.25 -13.80 17.97
C GLU A 62 14.61 -13.56 18.62
N THR A 63 15.56 -14.45 18.36
CA THR A 63 16.94 -14.34 18.85
C THR A 63 17.58 -13.04 18.37
N PHE A 64 17.45 -12.73 17.08
CA PHE A 64 17.97 -11.48 16.51
C PHE A 64 17.33 -10.23 17.14
N LEU A 65 16.00 -10.23 17.32
CA LEU A 65 15.26 -9.09 17.89
C LEU A 65 15.54 -8.89 19.39
N SER A 66 15.92 -9.94 20.12
CA SER A 66 16.28 -9.88 21.54
C SER A 66 17.51 -8.99 21.79
N ASP A 67 18.39 -8.88 20.80
CA ASP A 67 19.59 -8.05 20.83
C ASP A 67 19.32 -6.56 20.55
N ILE A 68 18.08 -6.20 20.17
CA ILE A 68 17.67 -4.82 19.91
C ILE A 68 17.02 -4.23 21.19
N PRO A 69 17.49 -3.07 21.69
CA PRO A 69 16.89 -2.40 22.84
C PRO A 69 15.40 -2.11 22.68
N ASP A 70 14.62 -2.28 23.76
CA ASP A 70 13.16 -2.10 23.73
C ASP A 70 12.73 -0.68 23.33
N ASN A 71 13.47 0.34 23.78
CA ASN A 71 13.22 1.72 23.38
C ASN A 71 13.43 1.94 21.87
N PHE A 72 14.34 1.19 21.23
CA PHE A 72 14.53 1.27 19.78
C PHE A 72 13.40 0.53 19.07
N LYS A 73 13.00 -0.65 19.57
CA LYS A 73 11.85 -1.39 19.03
C LYS A 73 10.58 -0.55 19.06
N ALA A 74 10.31 0.15 20.16
CA ALA A 74 9.14 1.03 20.30
C ALA A 74 9.11 2.18 19.27
N ILE A 75 10.27 2.75 18.93
CA ILE A 75 10.40 3.83 17.94
C ILE A 75 10.19 3.31 16.51
N ILE A 76 10.73 2.12 16.21
CA ILE A 76 10.84 1.62 14.84
C ILE A 76 9.61 0.79 14.45
N ALA A 77 9.06 0.00 15.37
CA ALA A 77 7.96 -0.93 15.11
C ALA A 77 6.77 -0.28 14.40
N PRO A 78 6.34 0.96 14.73
CA PRO A 78 5.22 1.61 14.05
C PRO A 78 5.42 1.82 12.54
N PHE A 79 6.66 1.94 12.05
CA PHE A 79 6.90 2.16 10.62
C PHE A 79 6.69 0.87 9.81
N PRO A 80 5.97 0.91 8.67
CA PRO A 80 5.64 -0.30 7.92
C PRO A 80 6.80 -0.84 7.06
N SER A 81 7.84 -0.04 6.80
CA SER A 81 8.95 -0.37 5.89
C SER A 81 10.22 0.41 6.22
N HIS A 82 11.33 0.14 5.52
CA HIS A 82 12.60 0.90 5.58
C HIS A 82 13.13 1.15 7.00
N GLN A 83 12.91 0.17 7.88
CA GLN A 83 13.24 0.26 9.30
C GLN A 83 14.74 0.16 9.56
N TRP A 84 15.50 -0.47 8.67
CA TRP A 84 16.93 -0.76 8.90
C TRP A 84 17.78 0.48 9.06
N MET A 85 17.61 1.46 8.17
CA MET A 85 18.41 2.67 8.22
C MET A 85 18.10 3.49 9.47
N LEU A 86 16.83 3.47 9.92
CA LEU A 86 16.45 4.10 11.17
C LEU A 86 17.13 3.40 12.35
N LEU A 87 17.09 2.06 12.41
CA LEU A 87 17.79 1.29 13.44
C LEU A 87 19.28 1.64 13.50
N ARG A 88 19.97 1.60 12.36
CA ARG A 88 21.39 1.98 12.26
C ARG A 88 21.65 3.37 12.82
N LEU A 89 20.78 4.33 12.52
CA LEU A 89 20.92 5.71 12.98
C LEU A 89 20.72 5.83 14.50
N LEU A 90 19.78 5.08 15.09
CA LEU A 90 19.57 5.08 16.54
C LEU A 90 20.79 4.55 17.30
N TYR A 91 21.50 3.55 16.76
CA TYR A 91 22.74 3.03 17.36
C TYR A 91 23.92 4.02 17.30
N GLU A 92 23.88 5.07 16.47
CA GLU A 92 25.00 6.01 16.35
C GLU A 92 25.07 7.02 17.49
N GLY A 93 23.98 7.32 18.19
CA GLY A 93 24.07 8.18 19.37
C GLY A 93 22.76 8.70 19.92
N LYS A 94 22.85 9.19 21.17
CA LYS A 94 21.72 9.68 21.97
C LYS A 94 20.88 10.75 21.27
N ALA A 95 21.52 11.68 20.56
CA ALA A 95 20.81 12.74 19.83
C ALA A 95 19.84 12.21 18.76
N CYS A 96 20.16 11.07 18.12
CA CYS A 96 19.28 10.43 17.16
C CYS A 96 18.03 9.87 17.85
N VAL A 97 18.19 9.29 19.03
CA VAL A 97 17.10 8.75 19.85
C VAL A 97 16.21 9.88 20.38
N GLU A 98 16.79 10.97 20.89
CA GLU A 98 16.05 12.14 21.37
C GLU A 98 15.25 12.78 20.22
N LEU A 99 15.84 12.90 19.02
CA LEU A 99 15.12 13.39 17.84
C LEU A 99 14.00 12.43 17.43
N ALA A 100 14.24 11.12 17.47
CA ALA A 100 13.24 10.11 17.14
C ALA A 100 12.02 10.14 18.07
N GLN A 101 12.25 10.38 19.36
CA GLN A 101 11.18 10.54 20.34
C GLN A 101 10.39 11.85 20.14
N ALA A 102 11.09 12.94 19.80
CA ALA A 102 10.44 14.23 19.59
C ALA A 102 9.75 14.37 18.23
N ASN A 103 10.27 13.72 17.19
CA ASN A 103 9.78 13.79 15.82
C ASN A 103 10.22 12.54 15.01
N PRO A 104 9.50 11.41 15.16
CA PRO A 104 9.89 10.13 14.56
C PRO A 104 9.94 10.20 13.03
N ILE A 105 9.06 10.99 12.42
CA ILE A 105 8.98 11.15 10.97
C ILE A 105 10.21 11.88 10.43
N LEU A 106 10.69 12.90 11.14
CA LEU A 106 11.87 13.65 10.71
C LEU A 106 13.13 12.80 10.73
N VAL A 107 13.36 12.01 11.79
CA VAL A 107 14.52 11.10 11.84
C VAL A 107 14.41 9.98 10.79
N TYR A 108 13.20 9.50 10.52
CA TYR A 108 12.94 8.49 9.49
C TYR A 108 13.25 9.02 8.08
N CYS A 109 12.94 10.28 7.80
CA CYS A 109 13.35 10.96 6.57
C CYS A 109 14.88 11.11 6.45
N ILE A 110 15.59 11.40 7.56
CA ILE A 110 17.06 11.49 7.56
C ILE A 110 17.69 10.12 7.27
N ALA A 111 17.21 9.08 7.94
CA ALA A 111 17.66 7.71 7.73
C ALA A 111 17.48 7.25 6.27
N ASN A 112 16.38 7.66 5.64
CA ASN A 112 16.02 7.30 4.27
C ASN A 112 16.19 8.48 3.29
N ASN A 113 17.25 9.28 3.49
CA ASN A 113 17.44 10.55 2.77
C ASN A 113 17.59 10.41 1.25
N ALA A 114 17.92 9.22 0.74
CA ALA A 114 17.99 8.93 -0.70
C ALA A 114 16.67 9.17 -1.44
N GLU A 115 15.53 9.02 -0.77
CA GLU A 115 14.23 9.35 -1.38
C GLU A 115 14.07 10.87 -1.55
N PHE A 116 14.72 11.67 -0.71
CA PHE A 116 14.52 13.11 -0.66
C PHE A 116 15.59 13.90 -1.42
N ARG A 117 16.75 13.29 -1.69
CA ARG A 117 17.95 13.97 -2.18
C ARG A 117 18.53 13.29 -3.42
N THR A 118 19.01 14.10 -4.37
CA THR A 118 19.74 13.62 -5.55
C THR A 118 21.13 13.09 -5.20
N LYS A 119 21.76 13.68 -4.17
CA LYS A 119 23.01 13.22 -3.58
C LYS A 119 22.74 12.82 -2.12
N PRO A 120 22.41 11.54 -1.85
CA PRO A 120 22.22 11.05 -0.50
C PRO A 120 23.52 11.11 0.31
N GLU A 121 23.37 11.15 1.64
CA GLU A 121 24.46 10.88 2.56
C GLU A 121 24.30 9.45 3.09
N ASP A 122 25.26 8.60 2.75
CA ASP A 122 25.27 7.19 3.13
C ASP A 122 26.07 6.92 4.42
N ARG A 123 26.88 7.91 4.86
CA ARG A 123 27.66 7.78 6.11
C ARG A 123 26.76 8.05 7.31
N ILE A 124 26.42 6.97 8.01
CA ILE A 124 25.58 7.00 9.21
C ILE A 124 26.10 7.96 10.29
N THR A 125 27.43 8.09 10.43
CA THR A 125 28.06 9.02 11.38
C THR A 125 27.80 10.49 11.04
N ILE A 126 27.65 10.83 9.76
CA ILE A 126 27.30 12.19 9.34
C ILE A 126 25.82 12.43 9.51
N MET A 127 24.96 11.46 9.17
CA MET A 127 23.53 11.53 9.47
C MET A 127 23.27 11.74 10.97
N ALA A 128 24.03 11.06 11.84
CA ALA A 128 23.95 11.27 13.28
C ALA A 128 24.33 12.68 13.71
N LYS A 129 25.36 13.28 13.10
CA LYS A 129 25.71 14.70 13.32
C LYS A 129 24.62 15.66 12.84
N LEU A 130 23.90 15.33 11.76
CA LEU A 130 22.76 16.14 11.32
C LEU A 130 21.66 16.17 12.39
N CYS A 131 21.43 15.07 13.10
CA CYS A 131 20.40 15.00 14.16
C CYS A 131 20.64 15.98 15.33
N LEU A 132 21.84 16.57 15.45
CA LEU A 132 22.15 17.64 16.42
C LEU A 132 21.64 19.03 15.98
N LYS A 133 21.27 19.20 14.71
CA LYS A 133 20.81 20.48 14.16
C LYS A 133 19.38 20.78 14.58
N LYS A 134 19.00 22.05 14.49
CA LYS A 134 17.61 22.48 14.68
C LYS A 134 16.72 21.78 13.65
N GLN A 135 15.54 21.32 14.07
CA GLN A 135 14.60 20.60 13.19
C GLN A 135 14.23 21.37 11.91
N LYS A 136 14.20 22.70 11.95
CA LYS A 136 13.98 23.53 10.74
C LYS A 136 15.11 23.39 9.70
N GLU A 137 16.36 23.38 10.13
CA GLU A 137 17.52 23.17 9.24
C GLU A 137 17.47 21.76 8.62
N LEU A 138 17.00 20.78 9.39
CA LEU A 138 16.80 19.42 8.89
C LEU A 138 15.70 19.36 7.82
N LEU A 139 14.59 20.08 8.02
CA LEU A 139 13.54 20.19 7.01
C LEU A 139 14.06 20.80 5.71
N GLU A 140 14.82 21.90 5.79
CA GLU A 140 15.45 22.53 4.62
C GLU A 140 16.39 21.55 3.91
N TRP A 141 17.23 20.85 4.67
CA TRP A 141 18.13 19.83 4.11
C TRP A 141 17.37 18.68 3.44
N LEU A 142 16.19 18.30 3.94
CA LEU A 142 15.30 17.31 3.33
C LEU A 142 14.41 17.89 2.22
N GLY A 143 14.49 19.20 1.95
CA GLY A 143 13.71 19.90 0.92
C GLY A 143 12.25 20.20 1.30
N PHE A 144 11.88 20.09 2.58
CA PHE A 144 10.59 20.51 3.13
C PHE A 144 10.59 22.04 3.38
N PRO A 145 9.42 22.69 3.50
CA PRO A 145 9.36 24.10 3.91
C PRO A 145 9.97 24.29 5.31
N CYS A 146 10.97 25.17 5.41
CA CYS A 146 11.75 25.44 6.62
C CYS A 146 10.97 26.30 7.65
N THR A 147 9.83 25.79 8.16
CA THR A 147 8.94 26.52 9.07
C THR A 147 8.62 25.75 10.34
N PRO A 148 8.32 26.42 11.47
CA PRO A 148 7.86 25.73 12.68
C PRO A 148 6.54 24.99 12.47
N ALA A 149 5.68 25.48 11.56
CA ALA A 149 4.43 24.83 11.23
C ALA A 149 4.67 23.45 10.59
N THR A 150 5.63 23.36 9.65
CA THR A 150 6.03 22.09 9.03
C THR A 150 6.62 21.12 10.06
N VAL A 151 7.41 21.61 11.02
CA VAL A 151 7.92 20.76 12.11
C VAL A 151 6.78 20.11 12.88
N ARG A 152 5.82 20.92 13.33
CA ARG A 152 4.62 20.42 14.04
C ARG A 152 3.78 19.49 13.18
N LEU A 153 3.73 19.76 11.88
CA LEU A 153 2.98 18.93 10.94
C LEU A 153 3.58 17.52 10.85
N LEU A 154 4.91 17.40 10.74
CA LEU A 154 5.58 16.09 10.75
C LEU A 154 5.38 15.34 12.08
N GLN A 155 5.30 16.05 13.20
CA GLN A 155 5.03 15.43 14.51
C GLN A 155 3.62 14.83 14.63
N LYS A 156 2.67 15.30 13.82
CA LYS A 156 1.28 14.78 13.81
C LYS A 156 1.11 13.56 12.93
N ILE A 157 2.03 13.29 12.01
CA ILE A 157 1.92 12.15 11.10
C ILE A 157 2.15 10.85 11.89
N LEU A 158 1.20 9.93 11.77
CA LEU A 158 1.32 8.60 12.32
C LEU A 158 2.41 7.81 11.56
N PRO A 159 3.41 7.23 12.24
CA PRO A 159 4.46 6.44 11.58
C PRO A 159 3.93 5.29 10.71
N GLU A 160 2.85 4.65 11.12
CA GLU A 160 2.20 3.55 10.38
C GLU A 160 1.58 3.98 9.05
N ALA A 161 1.27 5.27 8.90
CA ALA A 161 0.62 5.82 7.72
C ALA A 161 1.58 6.09 6.55
N VAL A 162 2.89 5.88 6.75
CA VAL A 162 3.89 6.40 5.81
C VAL A 162 5.01 5.42 5.46
N ASN A 163 5.53 5.62 4.25
CA ASN A 163 6.84 5.15 3.81
C ASN A 163 7.59 6.34 3.17
N PRO A 164 8.88 6.19 2.81
CA PRO A 164 9.66 7.31 2.28
C PRO A 164 9.02 7.93 1.03
N SER A 165 8.49 7.12 0.12
CA SER A 165 7.85 7.61 -1.11
C SER A 165 6.59 8.43 -0.85
N ILE A 166 5.74 8.00 0.08
CA ILE A 166 4.56 8.77 0.52
C ILE A 166 5.02 10.11 1.13
N LEU A 167 6.05 10.11 1.97
CA LEU A 167 6.59 11.36 2.56
C LEU A 167 7.19 12.30 1.52
N ARG A 168 7.80 11.78 0.45
CA ARG A 168 8.24 12.59 -0.69
C ARG A 168 7.07 13.21 -1.45
N MET A 169 5.99 12.46 -1.66
CA MET A 169 4.76 13.00 -2.27
C MET A 169 4.15 14.08 -1.39
N PHE A 170 4.09 13.83 -0.09
CA PHE A 170 3.61 14.80 0.91
C PHE A 170 4.44 16.08 0.93
N ARG A 171 5.77 15.99 0.86
CA ARG A 171 6.67 17.15 0.74
C ARG A 171 6.30 18.06 -0.44
N THR A 172 5.92 17.45 -1.57
CA THR A 172 5.44 18.20 -2.74
C THR A 172 4.06 18.79 -2.49
N ALA A 173 3.15 18.01 -1.91
CA ALA A 173 1.78 18.43 -1.62
C ALA A 173 1.73 19.66 -0.70
N ILE A 174 2.46 19.66 0.42
CA ILE A 174 2.42 20.77 1.40
C ILE A 174 2.99 22.09 0.88
N LYS A 175 3.71 22.06 -0.24
CA LYS A 175 4.19 23.28 -0.93
C LYS A 175 3.10 23.93 -1.79
N THR A 176 2.14 23.14 -2.23
CA THR A 176 1.13 23.56 -3.21
C THR A 176 -0.30 23.45 -2.69
N THR A 177 -0.52 22.82 -1.54
CA THR A 177 -1.85 22.49 -1.04
C THR A 177 -2.51 23.66 -0.36
N GLU A 178 -3.79 23.84 -0.68
CA GLU A 178 -4.69 24.80 -0.04
C GLU A 178 -5.09 24.34 1.38
N PHE A 179 -4.89 23.05 1.71
CA PHE A 179 -5.28 22.46 3.00
C PHE A 179 -4.27 22.69 4.14
N SER A 180 -3.21 23.48 3.92
CA SER A 180 -2.17 23.72 4.93
C SER A 180 -2.72 24.22 6.27
N LYS A 181 -3.77 25.07 6.23
CA LYS A 181 -4.48 25.52 7.44
C LYS A 181 -5.23 24.38 8.12
N THR A 182 -6.02 23.61 7.38
CA THR A 182 -6.80 22.47 7.90
C THR A 182 -5.90 21.43 8.56
N LEU A 183 -4.80 21.07 7.90
CA LEU A 183 -3.80 20.16 8.44
C LEU A 183 -3.19 20.65 9.77
N GLY A 184 -3.07 21.98 9.91
CA GLY A 184 -2.61 22.62 11.14
C GLY A 184 -3.53 22.40 12.34
N HIS A 185 -4.82 22.15 12.14
CA HIS A 185 -5.81 21.96 13.21
C HIS A 185 -6.02 20.51 13.62
N MET A 186 -5.56 19.54 12.84
CA MET A 186 -5.73 18.11 13.14
C MET A 186 -4.91 17.68 14.36
N ASN A 187 -5.39 16.68 15.10
CA ASN A 187 -4.61 16.06 16.16
C ASN A 187 -3.54 15.14 15.60
N HIS A 188 -3.88 14.41 14.54
CA HIS A 188 -3.01 13.45 13.88
C HIS A 188 -3.27 13.40 12.38
N ILE A 189 -2.31 12.86 11.62
CA ILE A 189 -2.40 12.65 10.17
C ILE A 189 -2.20 11.15 9.91
N ASN A 190 -3.28 10.49 9.52
CA ASN A 190 -3.35 9.05 9.28
C ASN A 190 -3.18 8.70 7.79
N ALA A 191 -3.28 7.40 7.45
CA ALA A 191 -3.09 6.92 6.08
C ALA A 191 -4.13 7.48 5.12
N GLY A 192 -5.38 7.64 5.56
CA GLY A 192 -6.45 8.28 4.80
C GLY A 192 -6.15 9.72 4.38
N VAL A 193 -5.83 10.56 5.37
CA VAL A 193 -5.46 11.96 5.11
C VAL A 193 -4.24 12.02 4.18
N MET A 194 -3.24 11.16 4.38
CA MET A 194 -2.07 11.07 3.51
C MET A 194 -2.44 10.70 2.07
N ALA A 195 -3.34 9.74 1.87
CA ALA A 195 -3.82 9.35 0.55
C ALA A 195 -4.47 10.53 -0.17
N LEU A 196 -5.37 11.27 0.50
CA LEU A 196 -6.06 12.41 -0.09
C LEU A 196 -5.14 13.57 -0.45
N ILE A 197 -4.31 14.04 0.49
CA ILE A 197 -3.49 15.24 0.26
C ILE A 197 -2.36 15.01 -0.74
N THR A 198 -1.90 13.77 -0.90
CA THR A 198 -0.86 13.44 -1.88
C THR A 198 -1.40 13.26 -3.29
N ASN A 199 -2.74 13.20 -3.45
CA ASN A 199 -3.40 13.13 -4.74
C ASN A 199 -3.93 14.51 -5.16
N LYS A 200 -3.29 15.11 -6.17
CA LYS A 200 -3.66 16.46 -6.66
C LYS A 200 -5.04 16.52 -7.30
N ASN A 201 -5.57 15.41 -7.82
CA ASN A 201 -6.83 15.41 -8.56
C ASN A 201 -8.06 15.46 -7.65
N ILE A 202 -7.86 15.32 -6.33
CA ILE A 202 -8.95 15.19 -5.36
C ILE A 202 -9.27 16.46 -4.60
N ALA A 203 -8.36 17.46 -4.62
CA ALA A 203 -8.49 18.67 -3.83
C ALA A 203 -9.82 19.40 -4.09
N ASP A 204 -10.25 19.45 -5.35
CA ASP A 204 -11.48 20.13 -5.75
C ASP A 204 -12.77 19.34 -5.43
N PHE A 205 -12.66 18.12 -4.93
CA PHE A 205 -13.79 17.26 -4.58
C PHE A 205 -14.03 17.21 -3.07
N ILE A 206 -13.08 17.64 -2.24
CA ILE A 206 -13.15 17.44 -0.79
C ILE A 206 -13.24 18.75 -0.01
N THR A 207 -13.92 18.71 1.12
CA THR A 207 -13.98 19.84 2.05
C THR A 207 -13.05 19.66 3.25
N PRO A 208 -12.68 20.75 3.95
CA PRO A 208 -11.98 20.65 5.23
C PRO A 208 -12.71 19.79 6.26
N LYS A 209 -14.05 19.76 6.23
CA LYS A 209 -14.88 18.98 7.14
C LYS A 209 -14.67 17.47 6.93
N LEU A 210 -14.73 17.01 5.68
CA LEU A 210 -14.43 15.61 5.35
C LEU A 210 -13.01 15.23 5.78
N LEU A 211 -12.03 16.10 5.50
CA LEU A 211 -10.64 15.80 5.83
C LEU A 211 -10.42 15.65 7.36
N LEU A 212 -11.15 16.42 8.18
CA LEU A 212 -11.16 16.27 9.63
C LEU A 212 -11.85 14.97 10.07
N GLU A 213 -12.98 14.61 9.45
CA GLU A 213 -13.69 13.37 9.74
C GLU A 213 -12.82 12.14 9.43
N ILE A 214 -12.17 12.11 8.26
CA ILE A 214 -11.22 11.07 7.88
C ILE A 214 -10.03 11.02 8.84
N SER A 215 -9.55 12.18 9.31
CA SER A 215 -8.40 12.22 10.23
C SER A 215 -8.69 11.52 11.55
N GLU A 216 -9.94 11.46 12.00
CA GLU A 216 -10.33 10.84 13.26
C GLU A 216 -10.94 9.42 13.07
N HIS A 217 -11.04 8.94 11.82
CA HIS A 217 -11.62 7.62 11.53
C HIS A 217 -10.61 6.49 11.77
N GLN A 218 -10.98 5.51 12.60
CA GLN A 218 -10.06 4.46 13.05
C GLN A 218 -9.60 3.54 11.90
N GLU A 219 -10.46 3.25 10.93
CA GLU A 219 -10.10 2.39 9.78
C GLU A 219 -9.12 3.08 8.82
N GLU A 220 -9.08 4.41 8.84
CA GLU A 220 -8.14 5.24 8.05
C GLU A 220 -6.74 5.35 8.71
N ARG A 221 -6.55 4.71 9.88
CA ARG A 221 -5.29 4.81 10.65
C ARG A 221 -4.11 4.25 9.85
N ILE A 222 -4.24 3.01 9.40
CA ILE A 222 -3.21 2.23 8.70
C ILE A 222 -3.55 2.07 7.22
N ASN A 223 -4.83 1.85 6.93
CA ASN A 223 -5.37 1.74 5.58
C ASN A 223 -6.05 3.05 5.17
N SER A 224 -6.63 3.09 3.97
CA SER A 224 -7.34 4.26 3.48
C SER A 224 -8.65 3.93 2.77
N PRO A 225 -9.52 3.05 3.33
CA PRO A 225 -10.72 2.56 2.66
C PRO A 225 -11.67 3.66 2.13
N GLU A 226 -11.90 4.72 2.91
CA GLU A 226 -12.77 5.83 2.53
C GLU A 226 -12.13 6.72 1.48
N SER A 227 -10.82 6.90 1.56
CA SER A 227 -10.06 7.59 0.52
C SER A 227 -10.07 6.81 -0.80
N ASP A 228 -9.97 5.48 -0.73
CA ASP A 228 -10.07 4.57 -1.88
C ASP A 228 -11.47 4.65 -2.51
N LEU A 229 -12.53 4.56 -1.70
CA LEU A 229 -13.91 4.71 -2.16
C LEU A 229 -14.14 6.09 -2.81
N LEU A 230 -13.55 7.15 -2.26
CA LEU A 230 -13.62 8.49 -2.83
C LEU A 230 -12.94 8.54 -4.21
N PHE A 231 -11.74 7.97 -4.34
CA PHE A 231 -11.05 7.91 -5.63
C PHE A 231 -11.85 7.11 -6.67
N GLU A 232 -12.44 5.99 -6.27
CA GLU A 232 -13.33 5.20 -7.12
C GLU A 232 -14.54 6.02 -7.56
N THR A 233 -15.22 6.68 -6.62
CA THR A 233 -16.39 7.52 -6.88
C THR A 233 -16.06 8.67 -7.83
N CYS A 234 -14.94 9.35 -7.63
CA CYS A 234 -14.45 10.39 -8.54
C CYS A 234 -14.16 9.84 -9.94
N SER A 235 -13.54 8.66 -10.04
CA SER A 235 -13.26 8.02 -11.34
C SER A 235 -14.54 7.63 -12.08
N MET A 236 -15.53 7.09 -11.36
CA MET A 236 -16.85 6.78 -11.89
C MET A 236 -17.54 8.05 -12.40
N PHE A 237 -17.56 9.11 -11.58
CA PHE A 237 -18.10 10.41 -11.96
C PHE A 237 -17.46 10.95 -13.24
N GLU A 238 -16.13 10.94 -13.33
CA GLU A 238 -15.40 11.41 -14.52
C GLU A 238 -15.76 10.62 -15.79
N THR A 239 -16.11 9.34 -15.65
CA THR A 239 -16.55 8.48 -16.75
C THR A 239 -17.94 8.87 -17.26
N ILE A 240 -18.88 9.16 -16.36
CA ILE A 240 -20.29 9.41 -16.72
C ILE A 240 -20.63 10.88 -16.93
N ARG A 241 -19.83 11.82 -16.43
CA ARG A 241 -20.17 13.26 -16.39
C ARG A 241 -20.53 13.82 -17.77
N ALA A 242 -19.84 13.39 -18.83
CA ALA A 242 -20.06 13.89 -20.18
C ALA A 242 -21.37 13.37 -20.80
N GLN A 243 -21.78 12.16 -20.41
CA GLN A 243 -22.96 11.49 -20.95
C GLN A 243 -24.23 11.88 -20.19
N HIS A 244 -24.12 12.01 -18.86
CA HIS A 244 -25.29 12.20 -17.98
C HIS A 244 -25.43 13.63 -17.42
N ARG A 245 -24.55 14.58 -17.78
CA ARG A 245 -24.58 15.98 -17.30
C ARG A 245 -24.69 16.11 -15.77
N ILE A 246 -24.05 15.19 -15.06
CA ILE A 246 -24.07 15.14 -13.59
C ILE A 246 -23.20 16.29 -13.05
N LYS A 247 -23.70 16.98 -12.02
CA LYS A 247 -22.94 18.04 -11.34
C LYS A 247 -21.75 17.43 -10.62
N LYS A 248 -20.61 18.13 -10.65
CA LYS A 248 -19.42 17.72 -9.91
C LYS A 248 -19.75 17.58 -8.42
N PRO A 249 -19.53 16.40 -7.80
CA PRO A 249 -19.78 16.22 -6.38
C PRO A 249 -18.74 16.97 -5.55
N ILE A 250 -19.17 17.44 -4.37
CA ILE A 250 -18.29 17.92 -3.31
C ILE A 250 -18.62 17.07 -2.07
N PHE A 251 -17.61 16.41 -1.53
CA PHE A 251 -17.75 15.48 -0.41
C PHE A 251 -17.51 16.20 0.93
N GLU A 252 -18.52 16.16 1.80
CA GLU A 252 -18.51 16.81 3.12
C GLU A 252 -18.36 15.84 4.29
N SER A 253 -18.58 14.55 4.06
CA SER A 253 -18.52 13.49 5.07
C SER A 253 -18.29 12.12 4.45
N ILE A 254 -17.88 11.14 5.26
CA ILE A 254 -17.68 9.76 4.81
C ILE A 254 -19.00 9.19 4.30
N ALA A 255 -20.10 9.41 5.05
CA ALA A 255 -21.44 9.02 4.63
C ALA A 255 -21.85 9.66 3.28
N GLY A 256 -21.39 10.88 3.01
CA GLY A 256 -21.61 11.55 1.73
C GLY A 256 -20.87 10.90 0.56
N ILE A 257 -19.69 10.32 0.79
CA ILE A 257 -18.96 9.55 -0.23
C ILE A 257 -19.81 8.34 -0.63
N GLN A 258 -20.25 7.54 0.35
CA GLN A 258 -21.07 6.36 0.11
C GLN A 258 -22.40 6.68 -0.57
N ALA A 259 -23.10 7.74 -0.14
CA ALA A 259 -24.37 8.13 -0.73
C ALA A 259 -24.24 8.51 -2.21
N ILE A 260 -23.23 9.31 -2.56
CA ILE A 260 -22.97 9.71 -3.94
C ILE A 260 -22.52 8.51 -4.76
N HIS A 261 -21.65 7.66 -4.19
CA HIS A 261 -21.23 6.42 -4.82
C HIS A 261 -22.44 5.57 -5.25
N ASP A 262 -23.37 5.32 -4.32
CA ASP A 262 -24.56 4.50 -4.57
C ASP A 262 -25.52 5.17 -5.56
N GLU A 263 -25.59 6.51 -5.55
CA GLU A 263 -26.38 7.29 -6.51
C GLU A 263 -25.86 7.16 -7.94
N ILE A 264 -24.53 7.20 -8.14
CA ILE A 264 -23.92 7.19 -9.48
C ILE A 264 -23.63 5.79 -10.03
N LEU A 265 -23.64 4.78 -9.17
CA LEU A 265 -23.29 3.40 -9.51
C LEU A 265 -24.18 2.84 -10.65
N PRO A 266 -25.51 3.02 -10.67
CA PRO A 266 -26.36 2.53 -11.77
C PRO A 266 -26.03 3.15 -13.12
N GLN A 267 -25.79 4.46 -13.19
CA GLN A 267 -25.47 5.17 -14.44
C GLN A 267 -24.05 4.81 -14.91
N TYR A 268 -23.11 4.67 -13.99
CA TYR A 268 -21.77 4.16 -14.31
C TYR A 268 -21.85 2.76 -14.92
N ASN A 269 -22.59 1.88 -14.27
CA ASN A 269 -22.85 0.52 -14.71
C ASN A 269 -23.51 0.48 -16.10
N GLU A 270 -24.48 1.36 -16.40
CA GLU A 270 -25.07 1.49 -17.74
C GLU A 270 -24.03 1.94 -18.78
N ALA A 271 -23.26 2.99 -18.47
CA ALA A 271 -22.28 3.59 -19.37
C ALA A 271 -21.14 2.63 -19.75
N ILE A 272 -20.72 1.74 -18.84
CA ILE A 272 -19.69 0.73 -19.12
C ILE A 272 -20.25 -0.57 -19.73
N THR A 273 -21.56 -0.84 -19.57
CA THR A 273 -22.22 -2.04 -20.11
C THR A 273 -22.58 -1.86 -21.59
N LEU A 274 -22.88 -0.63 -22.01
CA LEU A 274 -23.09 -0.34 -23.43
C LEU A 274 -21.73 -0.32 -24.14
N PRO A 275 -21.55 -1.06 -25.25
CA PRO A 275 -20.30 -1.01 -25.99
C PRO A 275 -20.03 0.43 -26.41
N VAL A 276 -18.92 0.99 -25.94
CA VAL A 276 -18.35 2.22 -26.49
C VAL A 276 -18.01 1.92 -27.95
N ILE A 277 -18.99 2.10 -28.84
CA ILE A 277 -18.76 2.21 -30.26
C ILE A 277 -18.03 3.56 -30.40
N PRO A 278 -16.73 3.58 -30.77
CA PRO A 278 -16.07 4.84 -31.08
C PRO A 278 -16.92 5.53 -32.15
N ARG A 279 -17.30 6.78 -31.90
CA ARG A 279 -18.17 7.57 -32.80
C ARG A 279 -17.55 7.86 -34.18
N ARG A 280 -16.45 7.19 -34.56
CA ARG A 280 -15.79 7.29 -35.86
C ARG A 280 -15.86 5.95 -36.61
N LYS A 281 -16.58 6.02 -37.73
CA LYS A 281 -16.83 4.99 -38.76
C LYS A 281 -17.87 3.93 -38.42
N ARG A 282 -19.16 4.30 -38.58
CA ARG A 282 -20.20 3.34 -39.00
C ARG A 282 -19.88 2.88 -40.43
N SER A 283 -19.00 1.90 -40.56
CA SER A 283 -18.98 1.03 -41.74
C SER A 283 -20.12 0.04 -41.57
N LYS A 284 -21.07 0.01 -42.51
CA LYS A 284 -22.12 -1.01 -42.56
C LYS A 284 -21.47 -2.40 -42.62
N GLY A 285 -21.66 -3.25 -41.61
CA GLY A 285 -21.54 -4.71 -41.77
C GLY A 285 -20.67 -5.49 -40.79
N GLU A 286 -19.84 -4.87 -39.94
CA GLU A 286 -18.99 -5.65 -39.02
C GLU A 286 -19.67 -5.86 -37.66
N LYS A 287 -20.09 -7.10 -37.41
CA LYS A 287 -20.44 -7.58 -36.06
C LYS A 287 -19.16 -7.62 -35.23
N VAL A 288 -18.97 -6.65 -34.34
CA VAL A 288 -17.89 -6.69 -33.35
C VAL A 288 -18.11 -7.91 -32.44
N LYS A 289 -17.21 -8.89 -32.50
CA LYS A 289 -17.19 -10.03 -31.58
C LYS A 289 -16.64 -9.53 -30.24
N HIS A 290 -17.50 -9.40 -29.22
CA HIS A 290 -17.03 -9.27 -27.84
C HIS A 290 -16.48 -10.63 -27.39
N PRO A 291 -15.36 -10.68 -26.64
CA PRO A 291 -14.97 -11.92 -25.96
C PRO A 291 -16.08 -12.29 -24.98
N SER A 292 -16.71 -13.44 -25.18
CA SER A 292 -17.76 -13.95 -24.30
C SER A 292 -17.23 -14.36 -22.92
N GLN A 293 -15.90 -14.51 -22.78
CA GLN A 293 -15.22 -14.95 -21.57
C GLN A 293 -13.87 -14.23 -21.43
N PHE A 294 -13.42 -14.02 -20.19
CA PHE A 294 -12.04 -13.60 -19.89
C PHE A 294 -11.11 -14.77 -20.19
N GLU A 295 -10.09 -14.54 -20.99
CA GLU A 295 -9.10 -15.57 -21.33
C GLU A 295 -8.15 -15.83 -20.15
N ASN A 296 -7.71 -17.08 -20.00
CA ASN A 296 -6.66 -17.51 -19.06
C ASN A 296 -6.93 -17.19 -17.58
N ILE A 297 -7.97 -17.78 -17.00
CA ILE A 297 -8.14 -17.81 -15.54
C ILE A 297 -6.95 -18.57 -14.94
N PRO A 298 -6.09 -17.90 -14.15
CA PRO A 298 -4.75 -18.42 -13.88
C PRO A 298 -4.73 -19.49 -12.77
N MET A 299 -5.85 -19.75 -12.11
CA MET A 299 -5.93 -20.59 -10.92
C MET A 299 -7.18 -21.49 -10.96
N PRO A 300 -7.07 -22.73 -10.43
CA PRO A 300 -8.18 -23.66 -10.39
C PRO A 300 -9.28 -23.15 -9.46
N GLU A 301 -10.53 -23.36 -9.88
CA GLU A 301 -11.69 -23.11 -9.04
C GLU A 301 -11.82 -24.20 -7.97
N THR A 302 -12.41 -23.83 -6.84
CA THR A 302 -12.87 -24.78 -5.82
C THR A 302 -14.37 -24.60 -5.63
N ASP A 303 -15.00 -25.48 -4.85
CA ASP A 303 -16.42 -25.38 -4.51
C ASP A 303 -16.76 -24.04 -3.81
N ASP A 304 -15.78 -23.46 -3.12
CA ASP A 304 -15.96 -22.25 -2.32
C ASP A 304 -15.31 -21.00 -2.93
N ILE A 305 -14.36 -21.13 -3.88
CA ILE A 305 -13.64 -20.02 -4.51
C ILE A 305 -13.75 -20.14 -6.03
N ILE A 306 -14.66 -19.36 -6.61
CA ILE A 306 -15.11 -19.50 -8.00
C ILE A 306 -14.69 -18.27 -8.81
N PRO A 307 -13.94 -18.43 -9.92
CA PRO A 307 -13.54 -17.30 -10.75
C PRO A 307 -14.74 -16.66 -11.45
N ILE A 308 -14.69 -15.34 -11.58
CA ILE A 308 -15.64 -14.59 -12.40
C ILE A 308 -15.13 -14.60 -13.84
N ARG A 309 -15.86 -15.25 -14.75
CA ARG A 309 -15.34 -15.62 -16.08
C ARG A 309 -15.79 -14.73 -17.22
N SER A 310 -16.73 -13.83 -16.99
CA SER A 310 -17.25 -12.96 -18.05
C SER A 310 -17.57 -11.57 -17.52
N PRO A 311 -17.54 -10.53 -18.38
CA PRO A 311 -18.03 -9.20 -18.03
C PRO A 311 -19.45 -9.22 -17.44
N ARG A 312 -20.31 -10.15 -17.90
CA ARG A 312 -21.68 -10.31 -17.38
C ARG A 312 -21.70 -10.85 -15.94
N GLU A 313 -20.85 -11.82 -15.61
CA GLU A 313 -20.74 -12.33 -14.24
C GLU A 313 -20.11 -11.29 -13.31
N PHE A 314 -19.16 -10.51 -13.82
CA PHE A 314 -18.50 -9.40 -13.15
C PHE A 314 -19.49 -8.32 -12.73
N TYR A 315 -20.37 -7.97 -13.66
CA TYR A 315 -21.47 -7.07 -13.42
C TYR A 315 -22.45 -7.60 -12.37
N ARG A 316 -22.88 -8.87 -12.51
CA ARG A 316 -23.77 -9.53 -11.54
C ARG A 316 -23.14 -9.60 -10.15
N GLU A 317 -21.82 -9.76 -10.07
CA GLU A 317 -21.11 -9.70 -8.80
C GLU A 317 -21.19 -8.33 -8.17
N GLY A 318 -20.89 -7.28 -8.93
CA GLY A 318 -21.01 -5.91 -8.45
C GLY A 318 -22.42 -5.58 -7.96
N GLN A 319 -23.45 -6.04 -8.68
CA GLN A 319 -24.85 -5.90 -8.26
C GLN A 319 -25.17 -6.70 -6.99
N ASN A 320 -24.85 -7.99 -6.96
CA ASN A 320 -25.23 -8.89 -5.86
C ASN A 320 -24.49 -8.58 -4.56
N MET A 321 -23.25 -8.10 -4.66
CA MET A 321 -22.41 -7.78 -3.51
C MET A 321 -22.51 -6.31 -3.12
N HIS A 322 -23.21 -5.48 -3.91
CA HIS A 322 -23.17 -4.02 -3.81
C HIS A 322 -21.72 -3.49 -3.79
N HIS A 323 -20.87 -4.06 -4.66
CA HIS A 323 -19.45 -3.74 -4.78
C HIS A 323 -19.13 -3.07 -6.10
N CYS A 324 -18.14 -2.19 -6.05
CA CYS A 324 -17.62 -1.42 -7.17
C CYS A 324 -16.69 -2.24 -8.06
N VAL A 325 -16.79 -3.59 -8.01
CA VAL A 325 -15.87 -4.51 -8.68
C VAL A 325 -15.73 -4.19 -10.18
N THR A 326 -16.79 -3.63 -10.78
CA THR A 326 -16.87 -3.21 -12.18
C THR A 326 -15.82 -2.16 -12.60
N THR A 327 -15.29 -1.36 -11.68
CA THR A 327 -14.18 -0.40 -11.97
C THR A 327 -12.89 -1.12 -12.36
N TYR A 328 -12.71 -2.37 -11.94
CA TYR A 328 -11.54 -3.20 -12.26
C TYR A 328 -11.66 -3.93 -13.61
N LEU A 329 -12.76 -3.76 -14.36
CA LEU A 329 -13.02 -4.50 -15.61
C LEU A 329 -11.87 -4.37 -16.62
N ASN A 330 -11.30 -3.17 -16.76
CA ASN A 330 -10.17 -2.94 -17.67
C ASN A 330 -8.88 -3.64 -17.19
N GLU A 331 -8.63 -3.70 -15.88
CA GLU A 331 -7.48 -4.46 -15.36
C GLU A 331 -7.65 -5.97 -15.59
N VAL A 332 -8.87 -6.47 -15.45
CA VAL A 332 -9.20 -7.88 -15.66
C VAL A 332 -9.11 -8.27 -17.13
N GLN A 333 -9.65 -7.46 -18.04
CA GLN A 333 -9.51 -7.68 -19.49
C GLN A 333 -8.05 -7.68 -19.97
N ASN A 334 -7.19 -6.90 -19.32
CA ASN A 334 -5.76 -6.85 -19.63
C ASN A 334 -4.94 -7.92 -18.88
N GLY A 335 -5.57 -8.85 -18.15
CA GLY A 335 -4.90 -9.89 -17.38
C GLY A 335 -4.04 -9.38 -16.22
N ARG A 336 -4.24 -8.13 -15.79
CA ARG A 336 -3.50 -7.48 -14.69
C ARG A 336 -4.14 -7.73 -13.33
N MET A 337 -5.40 -8.13 -13.32
CA MET A 337 -6.15 -8.50 -12.12
C MET A 337 -7.10 -9.66 -12.44
N TYR A 338 -7.43 -10.47 -11.44
CA TYR A 338 -8.43 -11.54 -11.55
C TYR A 338 -9.35 -11.50 -10.34
N ILE A 339 -10.64 -11.66 -10.57
CA ILE A 339 -11.66 -11.60 -9.52
C ILE A 339 -12.32 -12.96 -9.33
N TYR A 340 -12.53 -13.31 -8.07
CA TYR A 340 -13.16 -14.55 -7.63
C TYR A 340 -14.31 -14.23 -6.66
N ARG A 341 -15.31 -15.10 -6.66
CA ARG A 341 -16.35 -15.19 -5.63
C ARG A 341 -15.87 -16.15 -4.56
N VAL A 342 -15.91 -15.73 -3.31
CA VAL A 342 -15.75 -16.60 -2.15
C VAL A 342 -17.14 -16.85 -1.59
N LEU A 343 -17.54 -18.12 -1.46
CA LEU A 343 -18.87 -18.51 -0.97
C LEU A 343 -18.87 -18.90 0.51
N LYS A 344 -17.74 -19.44 1.00
CA LYS A 344 -17.57 -19.88 2.39
C LYS A 344 -16.19 -19.49 2.94
N PRO A 345 -16.05 -19.34 4.27
CA PRO A 345 -17.10 -19.41 5.29
C PRO A 345 -18.08 -18.24 5.25
N GLU A 346 -17.67 -17.14 4.62
CA GLU A 346 -18.47 -15.95 4.39
C GLU A 346 -18.50 -15.62 2.89
N ARG A 347 -19.57 -14.95 2.45
CA ARG A 347 -19.70 -14.48 1.08
C ARG A 347 -18.83 -13.23 0.85
N ALA A 348 -17.82 -13.33 -0.02
CA ALA A 348 -16.91 -12.23 -0.35
C ALA A 348 -16.50 -12.17 -1.83
N THR A 349 -16.01 -11.01 -2.26
CA THR A 349 -15.37 -10.81 -3.57
C THR A 349 -13.87 -10.65 -3.38
N LEU A 350 -13.08 -11.48 -4.06
CA LEU A 350 -11.63 -11.56 -3.94
C LEU A 350 -10.96 -11.03 -5.21
N ALA A 351 -10.06 -10.07 -5.06
CA ALA A 351 -9.23 -9.53 -6.13
C ALA A 351 -7.77 -9.98 -6.00
N LEU A 352 -7.22 -10.51 -7.08
CA LEU A 352 -5.86 -11.05 -7.13
C LEU A 352 -5.03 -10.32 -8.20
N ARG A 353 -3.77 -10.01 -7.88
CA ARG A 353 -2.83 -9.40 -8.83
C ARG A 353 -1.56 -10.24 -8.97
N PRO A 354 -0.95 -10.29 -10.16
CA PRO A 354 0.32 -10.97 -10.36
C PRO A 354 1.45 -10.17 -9.71
N LYS A 355 2.45 -10.88 -9.19
CA LYS A 355 3.74 -10.31 -8.78
C LYS A 355 4.75 -10.46 -9.91
N VAL A 356 5.81 -9.65 -9.86
CA VAL A 356 6.93 -9.68 -10.80
C VAL A 356 7.56 -11.08 -10.92
N ASN A 357 7.54 -11.87 -9.85
CA ASN A 357 8.08 -13.23 -9.81
C ASN A 357 7.10 -14.32 -10.28
N GLY A 358 5.97 -13.96 -10.90
CA GLY A 358 4.96 -14.89 -11.43
C GLY A 358 4.00 -15.50 -10.40
N SER A 359 4.18 -15.21 -9.11
CA SER A 359 3.23 -15.60 -8.04
C SER A 359 2.10 -14.59 -7.88
N TRP A 360 0.99 -14.99 -7.26
CA TRP A 360 -0.19 -14.14 -7.05
C TRP A 360 -0.24 -13.56 -5.63
N ARG A 361 -0.85 -12.39 -5.47
CA ARG A 361 -1.23 -11.83 -4.17
C ARG A 361 -2.70 -11.43 -4.14
N ILE A 362 -3.28 -11.51 -2.94
CA ILE A 362 -4.50 -10.81 -2.58
C ILE A 362 -4.22 -9.31 -2.72
N SER A 363 -4.93 -8.67 -3.65
CA SER A 363 -4.98 -7.21 -3.75
C SER A 363 -6.08 -6.67 -2.87
N GLN A 364 -7.22 -7.36 -2.80
CA GLN A 364 -8.38 -6.96 -2.00
C GLN A 364 -9.26 -8.18 -1.72
N ILE A 365 -9.96 -8.20 -0.60
CA ILE A 365 -11.08 -9.11 -0.33
C ILE A 365 -12.13 -8.35 0.48
N ARG A 366 -13.38 -8.33 0.02
CA ARG A 366 -14.48 -7.59 0.67
C ARG A 366 -15.75 -8.44 0.75
N GLY A 367 -16.41 -8.43 1.90
CA GLY A 367 -17.77 -8.94 2.11
C GLY A 367 -18.81 -7.91 1.68
N VAL A 368 -20.08 -8.31 1.60
CA VAL A 368 -21.20 -7.50 1.04
C VAL A 368 -21.18 -6.04 1.52
N CYS A 369 -21.39 -5.09 0.58
CA CYS A 369 -21.30 -3.64 0.79
C CYS A 369 -19.90 -3.15 1.24
N ASN A 370 -18.85 -3.67 0.63
CA ASN A 370 -17.44 -3.35 0.85
C ASN A 370 -16.95 -3.58 2.30
N LYS A 371 -17.67 -4.39 3.08
CA LYS A 371 -17.31 -4.71 4.45
C LYS A 371 -16.02 -5.52 4.51
N GLU A 372 -15.28 -5.36 5.60
CA GLU A 372 -14.20 -6.29 5.92
C GLU A 372 -14.78 -7.69 6.14
N VAL A 373 -14.06 -8.69 5.65
CA VAL A 373 -14.40 -10.10 5.88
C VAL A 373 -13.89 -10.53 7.25
N GLU A 374 -14.53 -11.52 7.84
CA GLU A 374 -14.05 -12.10 9.10
C GLU A 374 -12.70 -12.82 8.90
N GLU A 375 -11.87 -12.86 9.96
CA GLU A 375 -10.55 -13.53 9.93
C GLU A 375 -10.58 -14.98 9.42
N PRO A 376 -11.57 -15.83 9.75
CA PRO A 376 -11.66 -17.18 9.19
C PRO A 376 -11.74 -17.18 7.65
N THR A 377 -12.48 -16.24 7.06
CA THR A 377 -12.59 -16.07 5.60
C THR A 377 -11.25 -15.69 4.99
N LEU A 378 -10.57 -14.74 5.61
CA LEU A 378 -9.26 -14.30 5.16
C LEU A 378 -8.22 -15.42 5.24
N GLN A 379 -8.27 -16.25 6.28
CA GLN A 379 -7.36 -17.36 6.47
C GLN A 379 -7.55 -18.47 5.43
N VAL A 380 -8.80 -18.88 5.15
CA VAL A 380 -9.13 -19.85 4.09
C VAL A 380 -8.60 -19.40 2.74
N VAL A 381 -8.79 -18.12 2.39
CA VAL A 381 -8.32 -17.58 1.11
C VAL A 381 -6.79 -17.50 1.05
N LYS A 382 -6.13 -17.12 2.16
CA LYS A 382 -4.66 -17.12 2.25
C LYS A 382 -4.08 -18.52 2.07
N GLU A 383 -4.68 -19.53 2.70
CA GLU A 383 -4.26 -20.93 2.60
C GLU A 383 -4.42 -21.47 1.18
N TRP A 384 -5.58 -21.25 0.56
CA TRP A 384 -5.84 -21.59 -0.84
C TRP A 384 -4.79 -20.95 -1.77
N LEU A 385 -4.57 -19.63 -1.66
CA LEU A 385 -3.63 -18.92 -2.52
C LEU A 385 -2.17 -19.38 -2.31
N ASN A 386 -1.80 -19.75 -1.08
CA ASN A 386 -0.48 -20.30 -0.79
C ASN A 386 -0.26 -21.67 -1.44
N ASN A 387 -1.29 -22.52 -1.47
CA ASN A 387 -1.23 -23.82 -2.14
C ASN A 387 -1.09 -23.66 -3.64
N VAL A 388 -1.92 -22.82 -4.27
CA VAL A 388 -1.84 -22.54 -5.71
C VAL A 388 -0.46 -21.98 -6.09
N ASN A 389 0.07 -21.03 -5.32
CA ASN A 389 1.42 -20.49 -5.54
C ASN A 389 2.53 -21.54 -5.35
N ARG A 390 2.33 -22.56 -4.51
CA ARG A 390 3.29 -23.65 -4.29
C ARG A 390 3.31 -24.61 -5.47
N GLU A 391 2.15 -24.99 -5.99
CA GLU A 391 2.03 -25.89 -7.14
C GLU A 391 2.63 -25.27 -8.41
N ARG A 392 2.30 -24.00 -8.68
CA ARG A 392 2.86 -23.28 -9.82
C ARG A 392 4.39 -23.17 -9.79
N ARG A 393 4.98 -23.07 -8.60
CA ARG A 393 6.45 -23.11 -8.44
C ARG A 393 7.01 -24.48 -8.82
N LYS A 394 6.32 -25.57 -8.51
CA LYS A 394 6.75 -26.92 -8.89
C LYS A 394 6.72 -27.09 -10.41
N GLU A 395 5.65 -26.63 -11.07
CA GLU A 395 5.52 -26.65 -12.54
C GLU A 395 6.63 -25.85 -13.23
N GLN A 396 6.91 -24.63 -12.77
CA GLN A 396 7.99 -23.79 -13.33
C GLN A 396 9.42 -24.34 -13.10
N HIS A 397 9.60 -25.28 -12.15
CA HIS A 397 10.89 -25.93 -11.89
C HIS A 397 10.99 -27.34 -12.52
N GLY A 398 9.87 -27.92 -12.98
CA GLY A 398 9.81 -29.23 -13.63
C GLY A 398 10.22 -29.21 -15.11
N ASP A 399 10.04 -28.09 -15.80
CA ASP A 399 10.37 -27.95 -17.24
C ASP A 399 11.85 -27.71 -17.55
N ASN A 400 12.75 -27.76 -16.54
CA ASN A 400 14.20 -27.68 -16.72
C ASN A 400 14.93 -29.04 -16.58
N GLN A 401 14.18 -30.16 -16.65
CA GLN A 401 14.72 -31.50 -16.74
C GLN A 401 14.07 -32.27 -17.91
N GLN A 402 14.26 -31.78 -19.14
CA GLN A 402 14.19 -32.61 -20.35
C GLN A 402 15.30 -32.20 -21.31
#